data_AF-A0A2U8P197-F1
#
_entry.id   AF-A0A2U8P197-F1
#
_cell.length_a   1.000
_cell.length_b   1.000
_cell.length_c   1.000
_cell.angle_alpha   90.00
_cell.angle_beta   90.00
_cell.angle_gamma   90.00
#
_symmetry.space_group_name_H-M   'P 1'
#
loop_
_entity.id
_entity.type
_entity.pdbx_description
1 polymer ?
#
loop_
_entity_poly.entity_id
_entity_poly.type
_entity_poly.pdbx_seq_one_letter_code
_entity_poly.pdbx_strand_id
1 'polypeptide(L)' 'MPGTDWRSEEAYSDLKKAEAADVAWEWLRRDPDYQEDYRRLSRRQRSSATTSHLRRKWGLSFSS' A
#
# COMPACT_ATOMS: atom_id res chain seq x y z
N MET A 1 -6.57 26.97 -4.78
CA MET A 1 -5.66 26.11 -4.01
C MET A 1 -4.39 26.91 -3.76
N PRO A 2 -4.00 27.23 -2.52
CA PRO A 2 -2.65 27.73 -2.28
C PRO A 2 -1.68 26.70 -2.88
N GLY A 3 -0.72 27.16 -3.68
CA GLY A 3 0.20 26.27 -4.37
C GLY A 3 1.02 25.52 -3.33
N THR A 4 0.80 24.22 -3.22
CA THR A 4 1.66 23.34 -2.42
C THR A 4 3.07 23.52 -2.93
N ASP A 5 3.97 24.00 -2.07
CA ASP A 5 5.38 24.10 -2.37
C ASP A 5 5.99 22.69 -2.33
N TRP A 6 5.75 21.94 -3.40
CA TRP A 6 6.22 20.57 -3.57
C TRP A 6 7.74 20.47 -3.64
N ARG A 7 8.46 21.59 -3.72
CA ARG A 7 9.92 21.63 -3.65
C ARG A 7 10.45 21.96 -2.24
N SER A 8 9.59 22.38 -1.32
CA SER A 8 10.01 22.57 0.07
C SER A 8 10.38 21.23 0.69
N GLU A 9 11.59 21.14 1.22
CA GLU A 9 12.05 19.95 1.92
C GLU A 9 11.32 19.75 3.26
N GLU A 10 10.89 20.84 3.89
CA GLU A 10 10.13 20.82 5.15
C GLU A 10 8.78 20.12 4.98
N ALA A 11 8.19 20.23 3.77
CA ALA A 11 6.95 19.54 3.40
C ALA A 11 7.08 18.00 3.43
N TYR A 12 8.31 17.46 3.44
CA TYR A 12 8.59 16.02 3.47
C TYR A 12 9.34 15.58 4.73
N SER A 13 9.42 16.43 5.76
CA SER A 13 10.12 16.12 7.01
C SER A 13 9.62 14.84 7.69
N ASP A 14 8.34 14.50 7.54
CA ASP A 14 7.76 13.26 8.04
C ASP A 14 8.16 12.03 7.21
N LEU A 15 8.29 12.16 5.89
CA LEU A 15 8.79 11.06 5.04
C LEU A 15 10.23 10.68 5.38
N LYS A 16 11.05 11.63 5.83
CA LYS A 16 12.42 11.34 6.28
C LYS A 16 12.49 10.47 7.53
N LYS A 17 11.39 10.41 8.30
CA LYS A 17 11.26 9.59 9.51
C LYS A 17 10.52 8.28 9.25
N ALA A 18 9.89 8.14 8.08
CA ALA A 18 9.12 6.96 7.73
C ALA A 18 10.04 5.78 7.44
N GLU A 19 9.63 4.58 7.86
CA GLU A 19 10.34 3.38 7.48
C GLU A 19 10.12 3.08 5.98
N ALA A 20 11.08 2.39 5.36
CA ALA A 20 10.95 2.01 3.96
C ALA A 20 9.67 1.17 3.70
N ALA A 21 9.24 0.40 4.71
CA ALA A 21 8.01 -0.37 4.67
C ALA A 21 6.75 0.53 4.61
N ASP A 22 6.74 1.65 5.33
CA ASP A 22 5.62 2.59 5.33
C ASP A 22 5.46 3.25 3.95
N VAL A 23 6.58 3.67 3.36
CA VAL A 23 6.59 4.26 2.00
C VAL A 23 6.14 3.25 0.96
N ALA A 24 6.64 2.01 1.03
CA ALA A 24 6.22 0.93 0.15
C ALA A 24 4.72 0.62 0.28
N TRP A 25 4.18 0.64 1.50
CA TRP A 25 2.76 0.45 1.77
C TRP A 25 1.91 1.58 1.20
N GLU A 26 2.34 2.84 1.34
CA GLU A 26 1.67 4.00 0.79
C GLU A 26 1.58 3.96 -0.74
N TRP A 27 2.63 3.48 -1.42
CA TRP A 27 2.59 3.25 -2.86
C TRP A 27 1.59 2.15 -3.21
N LEU A 28 1.71 0.99 -2.56
CA LEU A 28 0.91 -0.19 -2.86
C LEU A 28 -0.60 0.03 -2.66
N ARG A 29 -1.01 0.68 -1.56
CA ARG A 29 -2.43 0.92 -1.29
C ARG A 29 -3.09 1.89 -2.27
N ARG A 30 -2.31 2.66 -3.03
CA ARG A 30 -2.79 3.60 -4.06
C ARG A 30 -2.80 2.97 -5.45
N ASP A 31 -2.20 1.80 -5.63
CA ASP A 31 -2.25 1.06 -6.89
C ASP A 31 -3.69 0.55 -7.15
N PRO A 32 -4.29 0.86 -8.31
CA PRO A 32 -5.68 0.48 -8.60
C PRO A 32 -5.88 -1.03 -8.74
N ASP A 33 -4.89 -1.77 -9.26
CA ASP A 33 -4.94 -3.22 -9.39
C ASP A 33 -4.88 -3.86 -8.00
N TYR A 34 -4.04 -3.34 -7.11
CA TYR A 34 -3.98 -3.78 -5.72
C TYR A 34 -5.32 -3.55 -5.01
N GLN A 35 -5.92 -2.36 -5.18
CA GLN A 35 -7.23 -2.06 -4.60
C GLN A 35 -8.33 -2.98 -5.12
N GLU A 36 -8.30 -3.37 -6.39
CA GLU A 36 -9.25 -4.33 -6.95
C GLU A 36 -9.04 -5.74 -6.39
N ASP A 37 -7.79 -6.22 -6.37
CA ASP A 37 -7.45 -7.53 -5.83
C ASP A 37 -7.83 -7.64 -4.35
N TYR A 38 -7.55 -6.61 -3.56
CA TYR A 38 -7.93 -6.54 -2.14
C TYR A 38 -9.45 -6.53 -1.94
N ARG A 39 -10.20 -5.79 -2.77
CA ARG A 39 -11.68 -5.80 -2.75
C ARG A 39 -12.24 -7.18 -3.10
N ARG A 40 -11.66 -7.85 -4.11
CA ARG A 40 -12.04 -9.23 -4.48
C ARG A 40 -11.78 -10.21 -3.33
N LEU A 41 -10.66 -10.06 -2.63
CA LEU A 41 -10.32 -10.85 -1.44
C LEU A 41 -11.21 -10.54 -0.24
N SER A 42 -11.64 -9.29 -0.06
CA SER A 42 -12.55 -8.91 1.03
C SER A 42 -13.99 -9.41 0.81
N ARG A 43 -14.41 -9.50 -0.46
CA ARG A 43 -15.74 -9.98 -0.87
C ARG A 43 -15.86 -11.49 -0.91
N ARG A 44 -14.81 -12.19 -1.35
CA ARG A 44 -14.74 -13.66 -1.26
C ARG A 44 -14.37 -14.00 0.18
N GLN A 45 -15.17 -14.79 0.87
CA GLN A 45 -14.83 -15.28 2.20
C GLN A 45 -13.37 -15.76 2.18
N ARG A 46 -12.51 -15.10 2.97
CA ARG A 46 -11.04 -15.19 2.85
C ARG A 46 -10.61 -16.66 2.87
N SER A 47 -10.31 -17.22 1.70
CA SER A 47 -9.77 -18.56 1.56
C SER A 47 -8.25 -18.48 1.52
N SER A 48 -7.58 -19.48 2.10
CA SER A 48 -6.11 -19.60 2.09
C SER A 48 -5.52 -19.48 0.69
N ALA A 49 -6.20 -20.05 -0.31
CA ALA A 49 -5.83 -19.95 -1.71
C ALA A 49 -5.84 -18.50 -2.23
N THR A 50 -6.89 -17.73 -1.95
CA THR A 50 -7.00 -16.33 -2.41
C THR A 50 -5.95 -15.43 -1.74
N THR A 51 -5.68 -15.63 -0.45
CA THR A 51 -4.61 -14.92 0.28
C THR A 51 -3.22 -15.26 -0.27
N SER A 52 -2.98 -16.54 -0.63
CA SER A 52 -1.70 -16.96 -1.21
C SER A 52 -1.38 -16.30 -2.55
N HIS A 53 -2.41 -16.10 -3.40
CA HIS A 53 -2.26 -15.44 -4.69
C HIS A 53 -1.93 -13.96 -4.53
N LEU A 54 -2.59 -13.29 -3.59
CA LEU A 54 -2.32 -11.89 -3.26
C LEU A 54 -0.89 -11.70 -2.72
N ARG A 55 -0.43 -12.60 -1.83
CA ARG A 55 0.96 -12.62 -1.36
C ARG A 55 1.97 -12.82 -2.48
N ARG A 56 1.72 -13.76 -3.40
CA ARG A 56 2.66 -14.04 -4.50
C ARG A 56 2.72 -12.89 -5.52
N LYS A 57 1.60 -12.22 -5.78
CA LYS A 57 1.53 -11.10 -6.73
C LYS A 57 2.16 -9.82 -6.15
N TRP A 58 1.89 -9.51 -4.89
CA TRP A 58 2.26 -8.21 -4.29
C TRP A 58 3.41 -8.29 -3.27
N GLY A 59 3.94 -9.48 -3.01
CA GLY A 59 5.04 -9.68 -2.04
C GLY A 59 4.63 -9.50 -0.57
N LEU A 60 3.33 -9.39 -0.27
CA LEU A 60 2.84 -9.10 1.08
C LEU A 60 2.78 -10.33 1.98
N SER A 61 3.43 -10.27 3.13
CA SER A 61 3.21 -11.24 4.22
C SER A 61 2.37 -10.59 5.31
N PHE A 62 1.12 -11.03 5.45
CA PHE A 62 0.32 -10.72 6.62
C PHE A 62 0.68 -11.74 7.70
N SER A 63 1.19 -11.30 8.85
CA SER A 63 1.29 -12.15 10.03
C SER A 63 -0.13 -12.60 10.42
N SER A 64 -0.31 -13.91 10.61
CA SER A 64 -1.57 -14.49 11.14
C SER A 64 -1.74 -14.21 12.62
#